data_AF-R6DW11-F1
#
_entry.id   AF-R6DW11-F1
#
_cell.length_a   1.000
_cell.length_b   1.000
_cell.length_c   1.000
_cell.angle_alpha   90.00
_cell.angle_beta   90.00
_cell.angle_gamma   90.00
#
_symmetry.space_group_name_H-M   'P 1'
#
loop_
_entity.id
_entity.type
_entity.pdbx_description
1 polymer ?
#
loop_
_entity_poly.entity_id
_entity_poly.type
_entity_poly.pdbx_seq_one_letter_code
_entity_poly.pdbx_strand_id
1 'polypeptide(L)'
;MTDLIKLPSFEWFLGLMGFGGKGNTYAGSYGTDPYLGCLGRPSFRYRAWIEKDENDEKQFKAVHYTGNDCYDETDKEKVTEKIFEASAAGILEAQEWLLSELEQFMASNREVQR
;
A
#
# COMPACT_ATOMS: atom_id res chain seq x y z
N MET A 1 -12.37 -10.76 4.81
CA MET A 1 -11.47 -9.60 4.99
C MET A 1 -10.29 -9.65 4.03
N THR A 2 -9.80 -10.84 3.66
CA THR A 2 -8.78 -11.09 2.62
C THR A 2 -9.09 -10.52 1.23
N ASP A 3 -10.35 -10.22 0.90
CA ASP A 3 -10.72 -9.65 -0.41
C ASP A 3 -10.57 -8.11 -0.49
N LEU A 4 -10.25 -7.43 0.62
CA LEU A 4 -10.19 -5.96 0.65
C LEU A 4 -8.92 -5.38 0.05
N ILE A 5 -7.78 -6.06 0.24
CA ILE A 5 -6.50 -5.71 -0.37
C ILE A 5 -5.96 -6.96 -1.02
N LYS A 6 -5.77 -6.89 -2.34
CA LYS A 6 -5.15 -7.95 -3.13
C LYS A 6 -4.02 -7.36 -3.95
N LEU A 7 -2.80 -7.79 -3.66
CA LEU A 7 -1.63 -7.36 -4.41
C LEU A 7 -1.48 -8.23 -5.69
N PRO A 8 -0.98 -7.64 -6.81
CA PRO A 8 -0.60 -8.40 -8.00
C PRO A 8 0.45 -9.48 -7.73
N SER A 9 0.66 -10.37 -8.70
CA SER A 9 1.70 -11.40 -8.59
C SER A 9 3.10 -10.81 -8.68
N PHE A 10 4.09 -11.59 -8.23
CA PHE A 10 5.50 -11.22 -8.33
C PHE A 10 5.94 -10.87 -9.75
N GLU A 11 5.52 -11.66 -10.74
CA GLU A 11 5.84 -11.41 -12.15
C GLU A 11 5.25 -10.10 -12.66
N TRP A 12 4.05 -9.74 -12.17
CA TRP A 12 3.45 -8.45 -12.51
C TRP A 12 4.30 -7.30 -11.97
N PHE A 13 4.77 -7.38 -10.73
CA PHE A 13 5.64 -6.36 -10.15
C PHE A 13 7.02 -6.29 -10.82
N LEU A 14 7.56 -7.43 -11.24
CA LEU A 14 8.82 -7.50 -11.97
C LEU A 14 8.78 -6.76 -13.32
N GLY A 15 7.62 -6.66 -13.97
CA GLY A 15 7.38 -5.76 -15.11
C GLY A 15 8.56 -5.59 -16.08
N LEU A 16 8.85 -4.33 -16.45
CA LEU A 16 10.00 -3.97 -17.31
C LEU A 16 11.35 -3.95 -16.58
N MET A 17 11.41 -4.43 -15.33
CA MET A 17 12.64 -4.42 -14.54
C MET A 17 13.72 -5.33 -15.14
N GLY A 18 13.32 -6.36 -15.90
CA GLY A 18 14.23 -7.18 -16.72
C GLY A 18 14.88 -6.43 -17.90
N PHE A 19 14.37 -5.25 -18.28
CA PHE A 19 14.91 -4.39 -19.33
C PHE A 19 15.64 -3.16 -18.79
N GLY A 20 15.98 -3.14 -17.48
CA GLY A 20 16.63 -2.00 -16.83
C GLY A 20 15.69 -0.85 -16.46
N GLY A 21 14.37 -1.05 -16.58
CA GLY A 21 13.36 -0.08 -16.14
C GLY A 21 13.02 -0.20 -14.65
N LYS A 22 12.24 0.76 -14.13
CA LYS A 22 11.60 0.64 -12.80
C LYS A 22 10.50 -0.43 -12.86
N GLY A 23 10.38 -1.24 -11.80
CA GLY A 23 9.29 -2.22 -11.67
C GLY A 23 7.92 -1.54 -11.65
N ASN A 24 6.87 -2.34 -11.83
CA ASN A 24 5.52 -1.82 -11.77
C ASN A 24 5.21 -1.35 -10.33
N THR A 25 4.48 -0.25 -10.22
CA THR A 25 3.98 0.27 -8.94
C THR A 25 2.48 0.02 -8.88
N TYR A 26 2.03 -0.68 -7.84
CA TYR A 26 0.62 -0.88 -7.55
C TYR A 26 0.17 0.12 -6.49
N ALA A 27 -1.00 0.71 -6.68
CA ALA A 27 -1.58 1.65 -5.73
C ALA A 27 -3.07 1.33 -5.54
N GLY A 28 -3.53 1.44 -4.29
CA GLY A 28 -4.93 1.23 -3.94
C GLY A 28 -5.35 2.11 -2.77
N SER A 29 -6.66 2.16 -2.55
CA SER A 29 -7.25 2.93 -1.47
C SER A 29 -8.51 2.26 -0.93
N TYR A 30 -8.74 2.42 0.37
CA TYR A 30 -9.93 2.02 1.09
C TYR A 30 -10.41 3.17 1.95
N GLY A 31 -11.69 3.55 1.84
CA GLY A 31 -12.26 4.66 2.60
C GLY A 31 -13.04 5.69 1.78
N THR A 32 -13.41 5.37 0.55
CA THR A 32 -14.26 6.24 -0.26
C THR A 32 -15.73 5.92 0.00
N ASP A 33 -16.44 6.86 0.63
CA ASP A 33 -17.90 6.90 0.50
C ASP A 33 -18.19 7.44 -0.91
N PRO A 34 -18.73 6.62 -1.84
CA PRO A 34 -18.97 7.04 -3.22
C PRO A 34 -20.06 8.13 -3.30
N TYR A 35 -20.85 8.34 -2.24
CA TYR A 35 -21.89 9.36 -2.16
C TYR A 35 -21.40 10.68 -1.55
N LEU A 36 -20.30 10.67 -0.77
CA LEU A 36 -19.76 11.87 -0.11
C LEU A 36 -18.44 12.37 -0.73
N GLY A 37 -17.96 11.75 -1.81
CA GLY A 37 -16.87 12.29 -2.63
C GLY A 37 -15.49 12.32 -1.96
N CYS A 38 -15.24 11.50 -0.94
CA CYS A 38 -13.99 11.52 -0.14
C CYS A 38 -13.78 12.80 0.68
N LEU A 39 -14.76 13.70 0.79
CA LEU A 39 -14.55 15.07 1.30
C LEU A 39 -14.64 15.24 2.83
N GLY A 40 -14.68 14.16 3.61
CA GLY A 40 -14.93 14.31 5.05
C GLY A 40 -14.48 13.17 5.96
N ARG A 41 -13.71 12.19 5.45
CA ARG A 41 -13.21 11.08 6.26
C ARG A 41 -11.80 10.68 5.83
N PRO A 42 -10.96 10.24 6.78
CA PRO A 42 -9.65 9.74 6.44
C PRO A 42 -9.82 8.49 5.57
N SER A 43 -8.94 8.36 4.59
CA SER A 43 -8.84 7.23 3.69
C SER A 43 -7.54 6.49 3.95
N PHE A 44 -7.59 5.17 3.98
CA PHE A 44 -6.43 4.31 3.99
C PHE A 44 -5.95 4.12 2.57
N ARG A 45 -4.71 4.49 2.28
CA ARG A 45 -4.15 4.42 0.93
C ARG A 45 -2.82 3.68 1.01
N TYR A 46 -2.54 2.86 0.01
CA TYR A 46 -1.35 2.03 0.00
C TYR A 46 -0.72 1.98 -1.38
N ARG A 47 0.60 1.77 -1.39
CA ARG A 47 1.38 1.52 -2.59
C ARG A 47 2.34 0.38 -2.35
N ALA A 48 2.63 -0.38 -3.39
CA ALA A 48 3.63 -1.42 -3.34
C ALA A 48 4.41 -1.47 -4.67
N TRP A 49 5.71 -1.75 -4.59
CA TRP A 49 6.57 -1.89 -5.76
C TRP A 49 7.81 -2.72 -5.42
N ILE A 50 8.47 -3.25 -6.45
CA ILE A 50 9.83 -3.76 -6.31
C ILE A 50 10.79 -2.61 -6.67
N GLU A 51 11.85 -2.45 -5.89
CA GLU A 51 13.00 -1.62 -6.25
C GLU A 51 14.30 -2.38 -6.02
N LYS A 52 15.39 -1.81 -6.51
CA LYS A 52 16.73 -2.30 -6.21
C LYS A 52 17.35 -1.43 -5.14
N ASP A 53 18.02 -2.06 -4.18
CA ASP A 53 18.80 -1.35 -3.17
C ASP A 53 20.17 -0.90 -3.73
N GLU A 54 21.00 -0.34 -2.85
CA GLU A 54 22.34 0.16 -3.20
C GLU A 54 23.29 -0.94 -3.70
N ASN A 55 22.99 -2.21 -3.44
CA ASN A 55 23.75 -3.39 -3.86
C ASN A 55 23.18 -4.07 -5.12
N ASP A 56 22.20 -3.44 -5.79
CA ASP A 56 21.45 -3.99 -6.93
C ASP A 56 20.55 -5.20 -6.55
N GLU A 57 20.31 -5.44 -5.25
CA GLU A 57 19.42 -6.50 -4.77
C GLU A 57 17.96 -6.04 -4.80
N LYS A 58 17.06 -6.92 -5.24
CA LYS A 58 15.64 -6.60 -5.35
C LYS A 58 14.96 -6.69 -3.99
N GLN A 59 14.23 -5.64 -3.63
CA GLN A 59 13.44 -5.57 -2.40
C GLN A 59 12.00 -5.21 -2.74
N PHE A 60 11.04 -5.81 -2.04
CA PHE A 60 9.64 -5.46 -2.18
C PHE A 60 9.28 -4.43 -1.11
N LYS A 61 8.85 -3.24 -1.54
CA LYS A 61 8.41 -2.19 -0.64
C LYS A 61 6.91 -2.08 -0.66
N ALA A 62 6.31 -2.02 0.52
CA ALA A 62 4.92 -1.64 0.71
C ALA A 62 4.84 -0.47 1.67
N VAL A 63 3.99 0.49 1.33
CA VAL A 63 3.75 1.67 2.16
C VAL A 63 2.26 1.90 2.28
N HIS A 64 1.84 2.44 3.42
CA HIS A 64 0.50 2.98 3.56
C HIS A 64 0.52 4.36 4.21
N TYR A 65 -0.55 5.10 3.98
CA TYR A 65 -0.79 6.39 4.59
C TYR A 65 -2.29 6.59 4.82
N THR A 66 -2.60 7.37 5.85
CA THR A 66 -3.96 7.67 6.26
C THR A 66 -4.19 9.18 6.16
N GLY A 67 -5.13 9.62 5.32
CA GLY A 67 -5.34 11.06 5.08
C GLY A 67 -6.72 11.41 4.53
N ASN A 68 -7.16 12.65 4.77
CA ASN A 68 -8.47 13.16 4.38
C ASN A 68 -8.51 13.64 2.92
N ASP A 69 -7.40 14.18 2.40
CA ASP A 69 -7.40 14.80 1.08
C ASP A 69 -6.85 13.88 -0.02
N CYS A 70 -7.44 14.01 -1.21
CA CYS A 70 -6.97 13.37 -2.44
C CYS A 70 -5.54 13.75 -2.83
N TYR A 71 -5.05 14.86 -2.27
CA TYR A 71 -3.84 15.57 -2.64
C TYR A 71 -2.72 15.50 -1.60
N ASP A 72 -2.91 14.79 -0.47
CA ASP A 72 -1.86 14.56 0.52
C ASP A 72 -0.86 13.47 0.05
N GLU A 73 -0.33 13.61 -1.16
CA GLU A 73 0.80 12.81 -1.67
C GLU A 73 2.14 13.18 -1.02
N THR A 74 2.16 14.12 -0.06
CA THR A 74 3.38 14.90 0.23
C THR A 74 3.82 14.98 1.69
N ASP A 75 3.11 14.39 2.66
CA ASP A 75 3.57 14.33 4.05
C ASP A 75 4.31 13.00 4.31
N LYS A 76 5.58 12.95 3.90
CA LYS A 76 6.47 11.78 4.08
C LYS A 76 6.60 11.31 5.54
N GLU A 77 6.31 12.18 6.51
CA GLU A 77 6.34 11.88 7.95
C GLU A 77 5.16 11.02 8.43
N LYS A 78 4.08 10.90 7.64
CA LYS A 78 2.89 10.08 7.97
C LYS A 78 2.80 8.79 7.17
N VAL A 79 3.86 8.45 6.43
CA VAL A 79 3.94 7.23 5.63
C VAL A 79 4.58 6.15 6.47
N THR A 80 3.87 5.06 6.69
CA THR A 80 4.45 3.85 7.26
C THR A 80 4.99 3.01 6.12
N GLU A 81 6.29 2.73 6.14
CA GLU A 81 6.98 1.88 5.17
C GLU A 81 7.38 0.56 5.82
N LYS A 82 7.26 -0.53 5.05
CA LYS A 82 7.85 -1.81 5.39
C LYS A 82 8.43 -2.50 4.15
N ILE A 83 9.60 -3.09 4.35
CA ILE A 83 10.38 -3.77 3.31
C ILE A 83 10.26 -5.28 3.54
N PHE A 84 10.10 -6.00 2.44
CA PHE A 84 9.93 -7.45 2.39
C PHE A 84 10.87 -8.03 1.33
N GLU A 85 11.04 -9.35 1.38
CA GLU A 85 11.75 -10.09 0.34
C GLU A 85 11.05 -9.90 -1.02
N ALA A 86 11.82 -9.68 -2.09
CA ALA A 86 11.28 -9.64 -3.45
C ALA A 86 10.97 -11.05 -3.96
N SER A 87 9.95 -11.68 -3.38
CA SER A 87 9.47 -13.01 -3.71
C SER A 87 7.95 -13.09 -3.64
N ALA A 88 7.36 -14.18 -4.14
CA ALA A 88 5.92 -14.41 -4.00
C ALA A 88 5.49 -14.52 -2.53
N ALA A 89 6.35 -15.06 -1.66
CA ALA A 89 6.12 -15.12 -0.22
C ALA A 89 6.15 -13.73 0.41
N GLY A 90 7.16 -12.91 0.07
CA GLY A 90 7.25 -11.53 0.58
C GLY A 90 6.08 -10.64 0.15
N ILE A 91 5.50 -10.86 -1.04
CA ILE A 91 4.27 -10.17 -1.46
C ILE A 91 3.07 -10.59 -0.61
N LEU A 92 2.95 -11.88 -0.27
CA LEU A 92 1.88 -12.35 0.61
C LEU A 92 2.02 -11.74 2.02
N GLU A 93 3.23 -11.72 2.58
CA GLU A 93 3.51 -11.09 3.87
C GLU A 93 3.19 -9.58 3.85
N ALA A 94 3.52 -8.90 2.75
CA ALA A 94 3.19 -7.50 2.57
C ALA A 94 1.68 -7.26 2.49
N GLN A 95 0.95 -8.15 1.82
CA GLN A 95 -0.51 -8.08 1.76
C GLN A 95 -1.14 -8.30 3.13
N GLU A 96 -0.68 -9.29 3.89
CA GLU A 96 -1.15 -9.55 5.25
C GLU A 96 -0.86 -8.37 6.18
N TRP A 97 0.31 -7.77 6.06
CA TRP A 97 0.65 -6.56 6.81
C TRP A 97 -0.28 -5.40 6.45
N LEU A 98 -0.50 -5.10 5.16
CA LEU A 98 -1.43 -4.05 4.73
C LEU A 98 -2.87 -4.30 5.21
N LEU A 99 -3.31 -5.56 5.24
CA LEU A 99 -4.61 -5.92 5.79
C LEU A 99 -4.69 -5.67 7.29
N SER A 100 -3.64 -5.99 8.05
CA SER A 100 -3.59 -5.72 9.49
C SER A 100 -3.62 -4.22 9.80
N GLU A 101 -2.86 -3.40 9.06
CA GLU A 101 -2.89 -1.94 9.18
C GLU A 101 -4.27 -1.36 8.82
N LEU A 102 -4.91 -1.93 7.79
CA LEU A 102 -6.27 -1.55 7.41
C LEU A 102 -7.29 -1.89 8.52
N GLU A 103 -7.15 -3.05 9.17
CA GLU A 103 -8.00 -3.44 10.29
C GLU A 103 -7.86 -2.49 11.48
N GLN A 104 -6.63 -2.10 11.82
CA GLN A 104 -6.36 -1.10 12.85
C GLN A 104 -6.99 0.25 12.49
N PHE A 105 -6.81 0.70 11.25
CA PHE A 105 -7.44 1.92 10.74
C PHE A 105 -8.97 1.88 10.85
N MET A 106 -9.59 0.75 10.48
CA MET A 106 -11.05 0.58 10.59
C MET A 106 -11.52 0.57 12.05
N ALA A 107 -10.76 -0.05 12.96
CA ALA A 107 -11.08 -0.08 14.38
C ALA A 107 -11.05 1.33 14.97
N SER A 108 -9.98 2.09 14.73
CA SER A 108 -9.84 3.47 15.22
C SER A 108 -10.94 4.40 14.68
N ASN A 109 -11.39 4.22 13.43
CA ASN A 109 -12.47 5.03 12.86
C ASN A 109 -13.89 4.62 13.29
N ARG A 110 -14.09 3.39 13.77
CA ARG A 110 -15.38 2.97 14.36
C ARG A 110 -15.59 3.56 15.75
N GLU A 111 -14.53 3.73 16.52
CA GLU A 111 -14.63 4.33 17.86
C GLU A 111 -14.99 5.83 17.81
N VAL A 112 -14.61 6.53 16.75
CA VAL A 112 -15.00 7.94 16.50
C VAL A 112 -16.50 8.11 16.17
N GLN A 113 -17.24 7.01 15.96
CA GLN A 113 -18.68 7.02 15.65
C GLN A 113 -19.60 6.81 16.87
N ARG A 114 -19.06 6.74 18.10
CA ARG A 114 -19.86 6.72 19.35
C ARG A 114 -19.88 8.08 20.03
#